data_AF-R4LNL7-F1
#
_entry.id   AF-R4LNL7-F1
#
_cell.length_a   1.000
_cell.length_b   1.000
_cell.length_c   1.000
_cell.angle_alpha   90.00
_cell.angle_beta   90.00
_cell.angle_gamma   90.00
#
_symmetry.space_group_name_H-M   'P 1'
#
loop_
_entity.id
_entity.type
_entity.pdbx_description
1 polymer ?
#
loop_
_entity_poly.entity_id
_entity_poly.type
_entity_poly.pdbx_seq_one_letter_code
_entity_poly.pdbx_strand_id
1 'polypeptide(L)'
;MRTTAGHTPAMTALRTVVGALTLVGALTWILLNLHGPAPVADPAVGLVLAAGGLVLLMPHRVGLPLVPVGLVAAAGAVVGTAAGLLLLTTQIGGMFAYAMSRGWPYAWLGRTATADTTAAARALAERSAWHFDVINLLADLYFWGIAGLLVAVVLNKGRFRT
;
A
#
# COMPACT_ATOMS: atom_id res chain seq x y z
N MET A 1 4.91 -41.46 1.44
CA MET A 1 5.48 -40.66 0.33
C MET A 1 5.29 -39.19 0.64
N ARG A 2 6.38 -38.47 0.96
CA ARG A 2 6.36 -37.04 1.28
C ARG A 2 6.69 -36.30 -0.01
N THR A 3 5.70 -35.69 -0.65
CA THR A 3 5.91 -34.87 -1.83
C THR A 3 6.67 -33.61 -1.41
N THR A 4 7.98 -33.62 -1.57
CA THR A 4 8.80 -32.41 -1.52
C THR A 4 8.46 -31.58 -2.74
N ALA A 5 7.44 -30.74 -2.62
CA ALA A 5 7.19 -29.66 -3.57
C ALA A 5 8.38 -28.68 -3.46
N GLY A 6 9.45 -29.00 -4.20
CA GLY A 6 10.64 -28.19 -4.31
C GLY A 6 10.22 -26.81 -4.81
N HIS A 7 10.42 -25.79 -3.99
CA HIS A 7 10.29 -24.42 -4.45
C HIS A 7 11.33 -24.25 -5.57
N THR A 8 10.87 -23.84 -6.75
CA THR A 8 11.79 -23.58 -7.86
C THR A 8 12.78 -22.48 -7.44
N PRO A 9 14.06 -22.59 -7.82
CA PRO A 9 15.06 -21.58 -7.46
C PRO A 9 14.66 -20.17 -7.91
N ALA A 10 13.92 -20.06 -9.02
CA ALA A 10 13.36 -18.81 -9.51
C ALA A 10 12.37 -18.15 -8.53
N MET A 11 11.50 -18.92 -7.89
CA MET A 11 10.52 -18.38 -6.94
C MET A 11 11.19 -17.91 -5.63
N THR A 12 12.23 -18.62 -5.20
CA THR A 12 13.06 -18.21 -4.05
C THR A 12 13.82 -16.92 -4.36
N ALA A 13 14.40 -16.81 -5.56
CA ALA A 13 15.10 -15.60 -6.01
C ALA A 13 14.13 -14.41 -6.11
N LEU A 14 12.98 -14.58 -6.75
CA LEU A 14 11.96 -13.53 -6.87
C LEU A 14 11.51 -13.03 -5.51
N ARG A 15 11.17 -13.93 -4.58
CA ARG A 15 10.76 -13.54 -3.22
C ARG A 15 11.85 -12.75 -2.51
N THR A 16 13.09 -13.19 -2.62
CA THR A 16 14.23 -12.52 -1.98
C THR A 16 14.46 -11.13 -2.54
N VAL A 17 14.44 -10.99 -3.87
CA VAL A 17 14.58 -9.70 -4.56
C VAL A 17 13.43 -8.76 -4.20
N VAL A 18 12.19 -9.24 -4.28
CA VAL A 18 11.02 -8.45 -3.89
C VAL A 18 11.15 -8.02 -2.44
N GLY A 19 11.38 -8.95 -1.51
CA GLY A 19 11.52 -8.64 -0.09
C GLY A 19 12.64 -7.65 0.23
N ALA A 20 13.78 -7.76 -0.44
CA ALA A 20 14.89 -6.81 -0.31
C ALA A 20 14.53 -5.42 -0.82
N LEU A 21 13.92 -5.32 -2.02
CA LEU A 21 13.48 -4.04 -2.58
C LEU A 21 12.39 -3.39 -1.71
N THR A 22 11.43 -4.19 -1.21
CA THR A 22 10.41 -3.71 -0.27
C THR A 22 11.05 -3.14 0.98
N LEU A 23 11.99 -3.88 1.59
CA LEU A 23 12.61 -3.48 2.84
C LEU A 23 13.48 -2.24 2.66
N VAL A 24 14.31 -2.19 1.62
CA VAL A 24 15.16 -1.03 1.32
C VAL A 24 14.30 0.20 1.01
N GLY A 25 13.26 0.02 0.18
CA GLY A 25 12.31 1.09 -0.13
C GLY A 25 11.58 1.60 1.11
N ALA A 26 11.13 0.70 1.98
CA ALA A 26 10.47 1.02 3.24
C ALA A 26 11.37 1.81 4.20
N LEU A 27 12.61 1.34 4.40
CA LEU A 27 13.56 2.03 5.27
C LEU A 27 13.93 3.40 4.71
N THR A 28 14.12 3.50 3.39
CA THR A 28 14.37 4.78 2.72
C THR A 28 13.19 5.73 2.92
N TRP A 29 11.96 5.25 2.75
CA TRP A 29 10.75 6.02 2.98
C TRP A 29 10.65 6.53 4.43
N ILE A 30 10.90 5.65 5.40
CA ILE A 30 10.93 6.00 6.82
C ILE A 30 11.95 7.10 7.08
N LEU A 31 13.18 6.96 6.58
CA LEU A 31 14.26 7.93 6.80
C LEU A 31 13.94 9.30 6.19
N LEU A 32 13.34 9.33 4.98
CA LEU A 32 12.96 10.57 4.30
C LEU A 32 11.80 11.28 4.99
N ASN A 33 10.84 10.54 5.55
CA ASN A 33 9.64 11.11 6.16
C ASN A 33 9.71 11.22 7.69
N LEU A 34 10.78 10.72 8.33
CA LEU A 34 10.93 10.77 9.79
C LEU A 34 10.94 12.21 10.35
N HIS A 35 11.39 13.16 9.53
CA HIS A 35 11.55 14.57 9.89
C HIS A 35 10.63 15.50 9.08
N GLY A 36 9.72 14.93 8.29
CA GLY A 36 8.80 15.69 7.45
C GLY A 36 7.63 16.28 8.26
N PRO A 37 7.07 17.43 7.87
CA PRO A 37 5.89 18.02 8.51
C PRO A 37 4.56 17.29 8.20
N ALA A 38 4.63 16.11 7.58
CA ALA A 38 3.49 15.37 7.06
C ALA A 38 2.82 14.49 8.15
N PRO A 39 1.49 14.23 8.03
CA PRO A 39 0.72 13.55 9.06
C PRO A 39 1.16 12.10 9.28
N VAL A 40 0.82 11.57 10.46
CA VAL A 40 1.07 10.24 11.06
C VAL A 40 0.92 9.01 10.12
N ALA A 41 0.37 9.18 8.91
CA ALA A 41 0.27 8.15 7.88
C ALA A 41 1.65 7.71 7.33
N ASP A 42 2.64 8.61 7.22
CA ASP A 42 3.94 8.31 6.63
C ASP A 42 4.78 7.22 7.34
N PRO A 43 4.90 7.20 8.68
CA PRO A 43 5.62 6.13 9.37
C PRO A 43 4.88 4.80 9.33
N ALA A 44 3.53 4.81 9.32
CA ALA A 44 2.74 3.59 9.26
C ALA A 44 2.95 2.84 7.92
N VAL A 45 3.02 3.59 6.81
CA VAL A 45 3.31 3.04 5.49
C VAL A 45 4.67 2.34 5.49
N GLY A 46 5.69 3.04 5.99
CA GLY A 46 7.04 2.50 6.11
C GLY A 46 7.10 1.23 6.96
N LEU A 47 6.41 1.20 8.11
CA LEU A 47 6.40 0.04 9.01
C LEU A 47 5.78 -1.20 8.37
N VAL A 48 4.65 -1.05 7.69
CA VAL A 48 3.98 -2.17 6.99
C VAL A 48 4.89 -2.73 5.90
N LEU A 49 5.51 -1.87 5.09
CA LEU A 49 6.42 -2.30 4.03
C LEU A 49 7.67 -2.96 4.61
N ALA A 50 8.26 -2.41 5.69
CA ALA A 50 9.43 -2.99 6.33
C ALA A 50 9.14 -4.37 6.94
N ALA A 51 8.02 -4.50 7.66
CA ALA A 51 7.58 -5.78 8.21
C ALA A 51 7.30 -6.81 7.11
N GLY A 52 6.64 -6.39 6.03
CA GLY A 52 6.36 -7.24 4.87
C GLY A 52 7.64 -7.73 4.19
N GLY A 53 8.58 -6.82 3.90
CA GLY A 53 9.88 -7.13 3.33
C GLY A 53 10.67 -8.11 4.21
N LEU A 54 10.66 -7.91 5.52
CA LEU A 54 11.31 -8.82 6.47
C LEU A 54 10.67 -10.22 6.46
N VAL A 55 9.34 -10.31 6.42
CA VAL A 55 8.62 -11.59 6.29
C VAL A 55 9.02 -12.32 5.02
N LEU A 56 9.14 -11.60 3.89
CA LEU A 56 9.55 -12.19 2.60
C LEU A 56 11.00 -12.69 2.63
N LEU A 57 11.89 -12.02 3.37
CA LEU A 57 13.30 -12.39 3.53
C LEU A 57 13.53 -13.51 4.56
N MET A 58 12.57 -13.78 5.45
CA MET A 58 12.69 -14.78 6.51
C MET A 58 11.75 -16.00 6.34
N PRO A 59 11.80 -16.70 5.19
CA PRO A 59 10.88 -17.80 4.90
C PRO A 59 11.06 -19.01 5.81
N HIS A 60 12.28 -19.23 6.30
CA HIS A 60 12.60 -20.31 7.23
C HIS A 60 12.02 -20.07 8.64
N ARG A 61 11.71 -18.81 8.97
CA ARG A 61 11.14 -18.43 10.27
C ARG A 61 9.62 -18.42 10.26
N VAL A 62 9.01 -18.25 9.09
CA VAL A 62 7.56 -18.14 8.91
C VAL A 62 7.11 -19.21 7.93
N GLY A 63 6.77 -20.39 8.44
CA GLY A 63 6.27 -21.53 7.66
C GLY A 63 4.88 -21.26 7.12
N LEU A 64 4.80 -20.46 6.06
CA LEU A 64 3.55 -19.96 5.50
C LEU A 64 3.03 -20.86 4.36
N PRO A 65 1.79 -21.36 4.44
CA PRO A 65 1.15 -22.01 3.32
C PRO A 65 0.87 -20.99 2.21
N LEU A 66 1.49 -21.17 1.04
CA LEU A 66 1.52 -20.18 -0.05
C LEU A 66 0.11 -19.77 -0.53
N VAL A 67 -0.79 -20.74 -0.72
CA VAL A 67 -2.12 -20.51 -1.29
C VAL A 67 -3.01 -19.63 -0.39
N PRO A 68 -3.28 -19.99 0.87
CA PRO A 68 -4.14 -19.15 1.73
C PRO A 68 -3.50 -17.79 2.01
N VAL A 69 -2.17 -17.70 2.09
CA VAL A 69 -1.49 -16.42 2.27
C VAL A 69 -1.64 -15.52 1.04
N GLY A 70 -1.49 -16.09 -0.15
CA GLY A 70 -1.72 -15.36 -1.40
C GLY A 70 -3.15 -14.86 -1.52
N LEU A 71 -4.14 -15.67 -1.12
CA LEU A 71 -5.56 -15.26 -1.12
C LEU A 71 -5.83 -14.11 -0.14
N VAL A 72 -5.31 -14.18 1.09
CA VAL A 72 -5.50 -13.12 2.09
C VAL A 72 -4.78 -11.83 1.66
N ALA A 73 -3.59 -11.94 1.05
CA ALA A 73 -2.89 -10.79 0.48
C ALA A 73 -3.70 -10.15 -0.67
N ALA A 74 -4.20 -10.94 -1.61
CA ALA A 74 -5.01 -10.44 -2.72
C ALA A 74 -6.34 -9.80 -2.23
N ALA A 75 -7.01 -10.44 -1.28
CA ALA A 75 -8.20 -9.88 -0.65
C ALA A 75 -7.88 -8.57 0.09
N GLY A 76 -6.76 -8.53 0.82
CA GLY A 76 -6.26 -7.32 1.48
C GLY A 76 -6.04 -6.19 0.49
N ALA A 77 -5.37 -6.44 -0.64
CA ALA A 77 -5.14 -5.47 -1.70
C ALA A 77 -6.45 -4.85 -2.19
N VAL A 78 -7.42 -5.68 -2.57
CA VAL A 78 -8.70 -5.20 -3.13
C VAL A 78 -9.53 -4.48 -2.07
N VAL A 79 -9.73 -5.09 -0.90
CA VAL A 79 -10.58 -4.53 0.16
C VAL A 79 -9.98 -3.26 0.74
N GLY A 80 -8.66 -3.24 0.95
CA GLY A 80 -7.94 -2.08 1.46
C GLY A 80 -7.99 -0.89 0.50
N THR A 81 -7.68 -1.11 -0.78
CA THR A 81 -7.77 -0.05 -1.81
C THR A 81 -9.20 0.45 -1.99
N ALA A 82 -10.19 -0.45 -1.95
CA ALA A 82 -11.60 -0.05 -1.99
C ALA A 82 -12.02 0.73 -0.73
N ALA A 83 -11.55 0.33 0.46
CA ALA A 83 -11.80 1.06 1.70
C ALA A 83 -11.11 2.44 1.69
N GLY A 84 -9.95 2.57 1.05
CA GLY A 84 -9.24 3.83 0.85
C GLY A 84 -10.04 4.89 0.07
N LEU A 85 -11.03 4.47 -0.74
CA LEU A 85 -11.95 5.41 -1.42
C LEU A 85 -12.86 6.18 -0.45
N LEU A 86 -13.03 5.70 0.77
CA LEU A 86 -13.82 6.37 1.80
C LEU A 86 -13.08 7.59 2.38
N LEU A 87 -11.75 7.63 2.25
CA LEU A 87 -10.95 8.78 2.69
C LEU A 87 -10.96 9.82 1.58
N LEU A 88 -11.53 10.97 1.91
CA LEU A 88 -11.57 12.14 1.06
C LEU A 88 -10.62 13.19 1.59
N THR A 89 -9.71 13.64 0.75
CA THR A 89 -8.83 14.77 1.02
C THR A 89 -9.13 15.91 0.07
N THR A 90 -9.30 17.11 0.61
CA THR A 90 -9.50 18.34 -0.15
C THR A 90 -8.44 19.34 0.23
N GLN A 91 -7.79 19.93 -0.76
CA GLN A 91 -6.76 20.94 -0.55
C GLN A 91 -7.06 22.17 -1.40
N ILE A 92 -6.95 23.34 -0.78
CA ILE A 92 -6.99 24.64 -1.43
C ILE A 92 -5.56 25.17 -1.39
N GLY A 93 -5.00 25.52 -2.54
CA GLY A 93 -3.60 25.94 -2.64
C GLY A 93 -3.34 26.96 -3.74
N GLY A 94 -2.19 27.64 -3.66
CA GLY A 94 -1.84 28.74 -4.55
C GLY A 94 -2.80 29.92 -4.42
N MET A 95 -2.96 30.72 -5.49
CA MET A 95 -3.91 31.83 -5.46
C MET A 95 -5.36 31.33 -5.57
N PHE A 96 -5.64 30.28 -6.35
CA PHE A 96 -7.01 29.76 -6.58
C PHE A 96 -7.05 28.33 -7.17
N ALA A 97 -6.25 27.39 -6.67
CA ALA A 97 -6.33 25.98 -7.06
C ALA A 97 -7.15 25.16 -6.05
N TYR A 98 -8.04 24.31 -6.55
CA TYR A 98 -8.79 23.34 -5.76
C TYR A 98 -8.43 21.93 -6.20
N ALA A 99 -8.00 21.10 -5.26
CA ALA A 99 -7.71 19.70 -5.48
C ALA A 99 -8.56 18.84 -4.54
N MET A 100 -9.14 17.78 -5.10
CA MET A 100 -9.92 16.79 -4.38
C MET A 100 -9.41 15.41 -4.76
N SER A 101 -9.03 14.61 -3.77
CA SER A 101 -8.47 13.29 -3.98
C SER A 101 -9.05 12.25 -3.03
N ARG A 102 -9.01 11.00 -3.49
CA ARG A 102 -9.43 9.79 -2.78
C ARG A 102 -8.39 8.70 -2.97
N GLY A 103 -8.39 7.75 -2.07
CA GLY A 103 -7.38 6.70 -1.99
C GLY A 103 -6.50 6.91 -0.77
N TRP A 104 -6.21 5.80 -0.10
CA TRP A 104 -5.33 5.77 1.06
C TRP A 104 -4.66 4.40 1.13
N PRO A 105 -3.33 4.35 1.39
CA PRO A 105 -2.44 5.47 1.70
C PRO A 105 -2.03 6.35 0.52
N TYR A 106 -2.20 5.90 -0.73
CA TYR A 106 -1.82 6.68 -1.90
C TYR A 106 -3.07 7.19 -2.61
N ALA A 107 -3.18 8.51 -2.76
CA ALA A 107 -4.28 9.12 -3.48
C ALA A 107 -4.18 8.79 -4.98
N TRP A 108 -5.03 7.89 -5.46
CA TRP A 108 -5.00 7.40 -6.85
C TRP A 108 -6.19 7.86 -7.68
N LEU A 109 -7.20 8.46 -7.06
CA LEU A 109 -8.35 9.05 -7.74
C LEU A 109 -8.44 10.52 -7.38
N GLY A 110 -8.33 11.41 -8.35
CA GLY A 110 -8.27 12.84 -8.08
C GLY A 110 -9.01 13.69 -9.11
N ARG A 111 -9.32 14.92 -8.74
CA ARG A 111 -9.75 15.96 -9.67
C ARG A 111 -9.26 17.30 -9.18
N THR A 112 -8.87 18.14 -10.12
CA THR A 112 -8.28 19.44 -9.84
C THR A 112 -8.87 20.48 -10.78
N ALA A 113 -8.98 21.71 -10.30
CA ALA A 113 -9.32 22.85 -11.13
C ALA A 113 -8.71 24.13 -10.58
N THR A 114 -8.51 25.10 -11.46
CA THR A 114 -8.04 26.46 -11.14
C THR A 114 -9.05 27.46 -11.68
N ALA A 115 -9.25 28.58 -10.97
CA ALA A 115 -10.13 29.67 -11.40
C ALA A 115 -9.67 31.01 -10.80
N ASP A 116 -10.42 32.10 -10.97
CA ASP A 116 -10.09 33.40 -10.36
C ASP A 116 -10.65 33.57 -8.94
N THR A 117 -11.46 32.62 -8.46
CA THR A 117 -11.98 32.57 -7.09
C THR A 117 -11.99 31.13 -6.58
N THR A 118 -11.89 30.95 -5.26
CA THR A 118 -11.97 29.62 -4.63
C THR A 118 -13.31 28.94 -4.89
N ALA A 119 -14.41 29.69 -4.89
CA ALA A 119 -15.75 29.18 -5.17
C ALA A 119 -15.88 28.71 -6.63
N ALA A 120 -15.36 29.46 -7.59
CA ALA A 120 -15.36 29.06 -9.00
C ALA A 120 -14.46 27.83 -9.22
N ALA A 121 -13.28 27.79 -8.61
CA ALA A 121 -12.36 26.66 -8.72
C ALA A 121 -13.00 25.37 -8.17
N ARG A 122 -13.68 25.46 -7.03
CA ARG A 122 -14.42 24.33 -6.47
C ARG A 122 -15.56 23.88 -7.37
N ALA A 123 -16.40 24.80 -7.84
CA ALA A 123 -17.52 24.46 -8.71
C ALA A 123 -17.06 23.83 -10.04
N LEU A 124 -15.93 24.30 -10.58
CA LEU A 124 -15.33 23.73 -11.79
C LEU A 124 -14.77 22.32 -11.53
N ALA A 125 -14.04 22.11 -10.44
CA ALA A 125 -13.57 20.79 -10.03
C ALA A 125 -14.75 19.83 -9.75
N GLU A 126 -15.85 20.32 -9.20
CA GLU A 126 -17.03 19.51 -8.91
C GLU A 126 -17.71 18.98 -10.18
N ARG A 127 -17.57 19.71 -11.30
CA ARG A 127 -18.09 19.34 -12.63
C ARG A 127 -17.07 18.59 -13.49
N SER A 128 -15.78 18.64 -13.15
CA SER A 128 -14.74 17.93 -13.90
C SER A 128 -14.79 16.43 -13.65
N ALA A 129 -14.37 15.65 -14.65
CA ALA A 129 -14.20 14.21 -14.52
C ALA A 129 -13.12 13.85 -13.48
N TRP A 130 -13.24 12.64 -12.91
CA TRP A 130 -12.18 12.07 -12.09
C TRP A 130 -11.02 11.61 -12.97
N HIS A 131 -9.82 11.91 -12.52
CA HIS A 131 -8.56 11.46 -13.10
C HIS A 131 -8.05 10.28 -12.28
N PHE A 132 -7.53 9.29 -12.99
CA PHE A 132 -7.06 8.05 -12.42
C PHE A 132 -5.54 7.99 -12.54
N ASP A 133 -4.85 7.92 -11.39
CA ASP A 133 -3.41 7.76 -11.33
C ASP A 133 -3.08 6.28 -11.12
N VAL A 134 -2.66 5.63 -12.21
CA VAL A 134 -2.37 4.20 -12.24
C VAL A 134 -1.18 3.86 -11.34
N ILE A 135 -0.18 4.75 -11.24
CA ILE A 135 1.03 4.49 -10.43
C ILE A 135 0.63 4.47 -8.95
N ASN A 136 -0.14 5.47 -8.52
CA ASN A 136 -0.62 5.52 -7.15
C ASN A 136 -1.61 4.38 -6.84
N LEU A 137 -2.44 3.93 -7.80
CA LEU A 137 -3.28 2.75 -7.59
C LEU A 137 -2.43 1.50 -7.34
N LEU A 138 -1.42 1.26 -8.17
CA LEU A 138 -0.55 0.10 -8.04
C LEU A 138 0.22 0.13 -6.71
N ALA A 139 0.67 1.30 -6.28
CA ALA A 139 1.29 1.49 -4.97
C ALA A 139 0.31 1.16 -3.82
N ASP A 140 -0.94 1.59 -3.95
CA ASP A 140 -2.01 1.34 -2.97
C ASP A 140 -2.34 -0.16 -2.86
N LEU A 141 -2.55 -0.82 -4.00
CA LEU A 141 -2.77 -2.27 -4.08
C LEU A 141 -1.59 -3.05 -3.49
N TYR A 142 -0.36 -2.62 -3.79
CA TYR A 142 0.85 -3.23 -3.26
C TYR A 142 0.93 -3.11 -1.75
N PHE A 143 0.72 -1.91 -1.21
CA PHE A 143 0.70 -1.65 0.22
C PHE A 143 -0.32 -2.53 0.94
N TRP A 144 -1.56 -2.55 0.45
CA TRP A 144 -2.64 -3.34 1.06
C TRP A 144 -2.45 -4.85 0.87
N GLY A 145 -1.80 -5.27 -0.22
CA GLY A 145 -1.36 -6.64 -0.41
C GLY A 145 -0.34 -7.09 0.64
N ILE A 146 0.64 -6.23 0.94
CA ILE A 146 1.61 -6.46 2.02
C ILE A 146 0.92 -6.47 3.39
N ALA A 147 -0.03 -5.55 3.64
CA ALA A 147 -0.82 -5.56 4.87
C ALA A 147 -1.60 -6.88 5.04
N GLY A 148 -2.25 -7.37 3.97
CA GLY A 148 -2.93 -8.66 3.96
C GLY A 148 -1.98 -9.84 4.22
N LEU A 149 -0.78 -9.82 3.64
CA LEU A 149 0.28 -10.79 3.94
C LEU A 149 0.60 -10.81 5.44
N LEU A 150 0.78 -9.65 6.07
CA LEU A 150 1.07 -9.54 7.50
C LEU A 150 -0.09 -10.08 8.36
N VAL A 151 -1.33 -9.76 8.00
CA VAL A 151 -2.51 -10.35 8.66
C VAL A 151 -2.49 -11.87 8.57
N ALA A 152 -2.21 -12.42 7.38
CA ALA A 152 -2.11 -13.86 7.18
C ALA A 152 -1.01 -14.50 8.04
N VAL A 153 0.13 -13.83 8.20
CA VAL A 153 1.22 -14.28 9.08
C VAL A 153 0.76 -14.38 10.53
N VAL A 154 0.10 -13.33 11.04
CA VAL A 154 -0.40 -13.29 12.42
C VAL A 154 -1.42 -14.40 12.67
N LEU A 155 -2.38 -14.57 11.74
CA LEU A 155 -3.41 -15.62 11.83
C LEU A 155 -2.82 -17.03 11.82
N ASN A 156 -1.78 -17.27 11.01
CA ASN A 156 -1.12 -18.58 10.96
C ASN A 156 -0.23 -18.82 12.20
N LYS A 157 0.42 -17.80 12.75
CA LYS A 157 1.24 -17.95 13.97
C LYS A 157 0.39 -18.33 15.19
N GLY A 158 -0.88 -17.92 15.22
CA GLY A 158 -1.85 -18.33 16.25
C GLY A 158 -2.17 -19.83 16.24
N ARG A 159 -2.03 -20.51 15.09
CA ARG A 159 -2.34 -21.95 14.95
C ARG A 159 -1.24 -22.91 15.42
N PHE A 160 -0.03 -22.43 15.70
CA PHE A 160 1.12 -23.27 16.13
C PHE A 160 1.40 -23.19 17.64
N ARG A 161 0.54 -22.55 18.43
CA ARG A 161 0.68 -22.42 19.90
C ARG A 161 -0.31 -23.28 20.71
N THR A 162 -1.09 -24.13 20.06
CA THR A 162 -1.97 -25.14 20.67
C THR A 162 -1.45 -26.52 20.36
#